data_AF-A0AAU9HCU0-F1
#
_entry.id   AF-A0AAU9HCU0-F1
#
_cell.length_a   1.000
_cell.length_b   1.000
_cell.length_c   1.000
_cell.angle_alpha   90.00
_cell.angle_beta   90.00
_cell.angle_gamma   90.00
#
_symmetry.space_group_name_H-M   'P 1'
#
loop_
_entity.id
_entity.type
_entity.pdbx_description
1 polymer ?
#
loop_
_entity_poly.entity_id
_entity_poly.type
_entity_poly.pdbx_seq_one_letter_code
_entity_poly.pdbx_strand_id
1 'polypeptide(L)'
;MRLLLLILVIFFLGDLLGYFVGQLTHNAAMENQDALNKMFIHVPTYLQFAVVGFIIPIMEEIIFRGLLAKVLFGKYFKMGLGISSLLFMAGHSASTPQTIVIYGIMSAGLAITYYKTERIEYSMGVHILNNSISVLLSLFV
;
A
#
# COMPACT_ATOMS: atom_id res chain seq x y z
N MET A 1 -0.98 -18.96 -5.23
CA MET A 1 -1.52 -18.25 -6.41
C MET A 1 -2.93 -17.69 -6.19
N ARG A 2 -3.93 -18.51 -5.84
CA ARG A 2 -5.32 -18.02 -5.59
C ARG A 2 -5.42 -16.88 -4.57
N LEU A 3 -4.71 -16.99 -3.43
CA LEU A 3 -4.69 -15.94 -2.41
C LEU A 3 -4.17 -14.60 -2.95
N LEU A 4 -3.07 -14.60 -3.70
CA LEU A 4 -2.43 -13.36 -4.17
C LEU A 4 -3.33 -12.61 -5.16
N LEU A 5 -3.99 -13.34 -6.06
CA LEU A 5 -4.97 -12.76 -6.98
C LEU A 5 -6.17 -12.15 -6.22
N LEU A 6 -6.67 -12.84 -5.19
CA LEU A 6 -7.74 -12.30 -4.35
C LEU A 6 -7.31 -11.00 -3.66
N ILE A 7 -6.09 -10.94 -3.14
CA ILE A 7 -5.56 -9.72 -2.50
C ILE A 7 -5.45 -8.57 -3.51
N LEU A 8 -4.97 -8.81 -4.73
CA LEU A 8 -4.94 -7.80 -5.78
C LEU A 8 -6.34 -7.29 -6.16
N VAL A 9 -7.33 -8.19 -6.24
CA VAL A 9 -8.73 -7.80 -6.47
C VAL A 9 -9.27 -6.97 -5.30
N ILE A 10 -8.94 -7.35 -4.06
CA ILE A 10 -9.32 -6.59 -2.86
C ILE A 10 -8.71 -5.18 -2.88
N PHE A 11 -7.46 -5.04 -3.32
CA PHE A 11 -6.83 -3.72 -3.46
C PHE A 11 -7.56 -2.86 -4.48
N PHE A 12 -7.81 -3.40 -5.67
CA PHE A 12 -8.58 -2.69 -6.70
C PHE A 12 -9.97 -2.26 -6.20
N LEU A 13 -10.70 -3.14 -5.51
CA LEU A 13 -12.01 -2.80 -4.93
C LEU A 13 -11.89 -1.78 -3.79
N GLY A 14 -10.81 -1.83 -3.02
CA GLY A 14 -10.51 -0.85 -1.97
C GLY A 14 -10.25 0.54 -2.53
N ASP A 15 -9.49 0.63 -3.62
CA ASP A 15 -9.24 1.88 -4.34
C ASP A 15 -10.54 2.45 -4.95
N LEU A 16 -11.35 1.58 -5.56
CA LEU A 16 -12.66 1.96 -6.09
C LEU A 16 -13.59 2.48 -4.99
N LEU A 17 -13.66 1.79 -3.85
CA LEU A 17 -14.42 2.25 -2.69
C LEU A 17 -13.88 3.58 -2.16
N GLY A 18 -12.54 3.70 -2.06
CA GLY A 18 -11.87 4.93 -1.66
C GLY A 18 -12.23 6.11 -2.54
N TYR A 19 -12.29 5.91 -3.86
CA TYR A 19 -12.73 6.93 -4.81
C TYR A 19 -14.16 7.42 -4.51
N PHE A 20 -15.12 6.52 -4.32
CA PHE A 20 -16.49 6.91 -3.96
C PHE A 20 -16.58 7.61 -2.61
N VAL A 21 -15.84 7.15 -1.60
CA VAL A 21 -15.76 7.82 -0.29
C VAL A 21 -15.19 9.22 -0.44
N GLY A 22 -14.19 9.42 -1.30
CA GLY A 22 -13.63 10.73 -1.61
C GLY A 22 -14.65 11.70 -2.19
N GLN A 23 -15.45 11.24 -3.16
CA GLN A 23 -16.53 12.03 -3.77
C GLN A 23 -17.60 12.43 -2.75
N LEU A 24 -17.99 11.52 -1.86
CA LEU A 24 -19.00 11.79 -0.83
C LEU A 24 -18.50 12.79 0.23
N THR A 25 -17.21 12.73 0.56
CA THR A 25 -16.64 13.48 1.67
C THR A 25 -15.95 14.78 1.27
N HIS A 26 -15.94 15.14 -0.03
CA HIS A 26 -15.34 16.37 -0.57
C HIS A 26 -13.91 16.62 -0.05
N ASN A 27 -13.12 15.55 0.10
CA ASN A 27 -11.89 15.56 0.91
C ASN A 27 -10.59 15.75 0.11
N ALA A 28 -9.58 16.26 0.82
CA ALA A 28 -8.22 16.63 0.40
C ALA A 28 -7.35 15.53 -0.26
N ALA A 29 -7.81 14.30 -0.40
CA ALA A 29 -7.00 13.26 -1.05
C ALA A 29 -6.81 13.51 -2.55
N MET A 30 -7.77 14.19 -3.20
CA MET A 30 -7.57 14.70 -4.57
C MET A 30 -6.47 15.75 -4.63
N GLU A 31 -6.33 16.59 -3.59
CA GLU A 31 -5.25 17.58 -3.49
C GLU A 31 -3.89 16.90 -3.29
N ASN A 32 -3.83 15.83 -2.48
CA ASN A 32 -2.59 15.04 -2.31
C ASN A 32 -2.18 14.34 -3.62
N GLN A 33 -3.13 13.77 -4.36
CA GLN A 33 -2.85 13.16 -5.65
C GLN A 33 -2.37 14.20 -6.68
N ASP A 34 -3.01 15.37 -6.72
CA ASP A 34 -2.59 16.47 -7.59
C ASP A 34 -1.20 17.01 -7.22
N ALA A 35 -0.89 17.11 -5.93
CA ALA A 35 0.43 17.49 -5.45
C ALA A 35 1.51 16.46 -5.85
N LEU A 36 1.23 15.16 -5.72
CA LEU A 36 2.14 14.10 -6.17
C LEU A 36 2.32 14.14 -7.69
N ASN A 37 1.24 14.27 -8.46
CA ASN A 37 1.31 14.37 -9.92
C ASN A 37 2.18 15.57 -10.35
N LYS A 38 2.07 16.72 -9.66
CA LYS A 38 2.93 17.89 -9.88
C LYS A 38 4.39 17.65 -9.52
N MET A 39 4.69 16.88 -8.46
CA MET A 39 6.05 16.50 -8.10
C MET A 39 6.69 15.56 -9.14
N PHE A 40 5.89 14.67 -9.73
CA PHE A 40 6.37 13.65 -10.66
C PHE A 40 6.33 14.04 -12.15
N ILE A 41 5.72 15.18 -12.51
CA ILE A 41 5.54 15.59 -13.92
C ILE A 41 6.84 15.70 -14.72
N HIS A 42 7.97 15.95 -14.05
CA HIS A 42 9.30 16.02 -14.66
C HIS A 42 10.18 14.80 -14.38
N VAL A 43 9.68 13.83 -13.63
CA VAL A 43 10.43 12.61 -13.30
C VAL A 43 10.20 11.58 -14.41
N PRO A 44 11.24 11.10 -15.10
CA PRO A 44 11.08 10.05 -16.10
C PRO A 44 10.38 8.82 -15.54
N THR A 45 9.45 8.25 -16.30
CA THR A 45 8.64 7.10 -15.88
C THR A 45 9.46 5.91 -15.41
N TYR A 46 10.62 5.63 -16.02
CA TYR A 46 11.49 4.54 -15.57
C TYR A 46 12.05 4.75 -14.15
N LEU A 47 12.31 6.01 -13.74
CA LEU A 47 12.69 6.33 -12.36
C LEU A 47 11.51 6.18 -11.41
N GLN A 48 10.30 6.56 -11.83
CA GLN A 48 9.10 6.33 -11.03
C GLN A 48 8.86 4.83 -10.80
N PHE A 49 9.04 3.99 -11.83
CA PHE A 49 9.02 2.53 -11.67
C PHE A 49 10.08 2.03 -10.70
N ALA A 50 11.33 2.45 -10.88
CA ALA A 50 12.42 2.00 -10.03
C ALA A 50 12.18 2.36 -8.55
N VAL A 51 11.73 3.59 -8.29
CA VAL A 51 11.58 4.09 -6.91
C VAL A 51 10.22 3.71 -6.32
N VAL A 52 9.12 4.16 -6.91
CA VAL A 52 7.76 3.98 -6.38
C VAL A 52 7.26 2.56 -6.63
N GLY A 53 7.54 1.98 -7.81
CA GLY A 53 7.12 0.62 -8.14
C GLY A 53 7.88 -0.46 -7.37
N PHE A 54 9.17 -0.24 -7.07
CA PHE A 54 10.06 -1.27 -6.53
C PHE A 54 10.71 -0.91 -5.19
N ILE A 55 11.58 0.11 -5.15
CA ILE A 55 12.43 0.39 -3.97
C ILE A 55 11.59 0.69 -2.73
N ILE A 56 10.60 1.57 -2.85
CA ILE A 56 9.74 1.99 -1.72
C ILE A 56 8.95 0.78 -1.17
N PRO A 57 8.18 0.02 -1.99
CA PRO A 57 7.47 -1.17 -1.50
C PRO A 57 8.36 -2.21 -0.80
N ILE A 58 9.58 -2.44 -1.30
CA ILE A 58 10.55 -3.35 -0.68
C ILE A 58 10.96 -2.83 0.70
N MET A 59 11.35 -1.55 0.79
CA MET A 59 11.75 -0.92 2.04
C MET A 59 10.60 -0.98 3.06
N GLU A 60 9.39 -0.66 2.65
CA GLU A 60 8.21 -0.70 3.51
C GLU A 60 7.94 -2.11 4.05
N GLU A 61 7.99 -3.14 3.21
CA GLU A 61 7.78 -4.51 3.70
C GLU A 61 8.88 -4.94 4.68
N ILE A 62 10.14 -4.61 4.41
CA ILE A 62 11.25 -4.89 5.33
C ILE A 62 11.02 -4.21 6.67
N ILE A 63 10.59 -2.94 6.69
CA ILE A 63 10.34 -2.19 7.93
C ILE A 63 9.11 -2.74 8.65
N PHE A 64 7.93 -2.74 8.02
CA PHE A 64 6.67 -3.01 8.70
C PHE A 64 6.46 -4.51 8.98
N ARG A 65 6.76 -5.37 8.02
CA ARG A 65 6.49 -6.82 8.13
C ARG A 65 7.71 -7.56 8.68
N GLY A 66 8.90 -7.23 8.20
CA GLY A 66 10.16 -7.81 8.67
C GLY A 66 10.54 -7.33 10.06
N LEU A 67 10.92 -6.06 10.20
CA LEU A 67 11.49 -5.53 11.43
C LEU A 67 10.41 -5.37 12.52
N LEU A 68 9.35 -4.61 12.26
CA LEU A 68 8.34 -4.34 13.28
C LEU A 68 7.57 -5.61 13.63
N ALA A 69 6.83 -6.21 12.69
CA ALA A 69 5.98 -7.35 13.02
C ALA A 69 6.77 -8.60 13.42
N LYS A 70 7.77 -9.01 12.62
CA LYS A 70 8.48 -10.29 12.84
C LYS A 70 9.60 -10.20 13.86
N VAL A 71 10.44 -9.16 13.85
CA VAL A 71 11.59 -9.07 14.77
C VAL A 71 11.16 -8.49 16.13
N LEU A 72 10.61 -7.28 16.18
CA LEU A 72 10.26 -6.62 17.45
C LEU A 72 9.14 -7.34 18.19
N PHE A 73 8.09 -7.72 17.46
CA PHE A 73 6.91 -8.38 18.03
C PHE A 73 6.95 -9.91 17.89
N GLY A 74 8.09 -10.55 17.61
CA GLY A 74 8.18 -11.95 17.17
C GLY A 74 7.30 -12.97 17.93
N LYS A 75 7.28 -12.93 19.27
CA LYS A 75 6.39 -13.79 20.10
C LYS A 75 4.90 -13.46 19.95
N TYR A 76 4.61 -12.19 19.72
CA TYR A 76 3.28 -11.62 19.51
C TYR A 76 3.04 -11.25 18.03
N PHE A 77 3.58 -12.04 17.09
CA PHE A 77 3.62 -11.70 15.66
C PHE A 77 2.28 -11.19 15.09
N LYS A 78 1.15 -11.80 15.47
CA LYS A 78 -0.19 -11.37 15.03
C LYS A 78 -0.54 -9.96 15.51
N MET A 79 -0.22 -9.65 16.77
CA MET A 79 -0.37 -8.30 17.32
C MET A 79 0.61 -7.33 16.64
N GLY A 80 1.84 -7.80 16.38
CA GLY A 80 2.85 -7.09 15.61
C GLY A 80 2.35 -6.67 14.22
N LEU A 81 1.69 -7.58 13.48
CA LEU A 81 1.08 -7.29 12.19
C LEU A 81 -0.05 -6.25 12.28
N GLY A 82 -0.84 -6.29 13.36
CA GLY A 82 -1.87 -5.28 13.62
C GLY A 82 -1.25 -3.90 13.87
N ILE A 83 -0.29 -3.81 14.79
CA ILE A 83 0.39 -2.56 15.15
C ILE A 83 1.16 -2.01 13.95
N SER A 84 1.94 -2.85 13.26
CA SER A 84 2.70 -2.43 12.07
C SER A 84 1.77 -1.96 10.95
N SER A 85 0.57 -2.52 10.84
CA SER A 85 -0.42 -2.05 9.85
C SER A 85 -0.99 -0.69 10.20
N LEU A 86 -1.25 -0.41 11.47
CA LEU A 86 -1.67 0.92 11.92
C LEU A 86 -0.56 1.95 11.71
N LEU A 87 0.71 1.59 11.97
CA LEU A 87 1.86 2.45 11.72
C LEU A 87 2.08 2.68 10.21
N PHE A 88 1.84 1.67 9.37
CA PHE A 88 1.89 1.81 7.91
C PHE A 88 0.87 2.85 7.43
N MET A 89 -0.37 2.76 7.90
CA MET A 89 -1.42 3.75 7.61
C MET A 89 -1.03 5.15 8.08
N ALA A 90 -0.49 5.25 9.29
CA ALA A 90 -0.01 6.53 9.83
C ALA A 90 1.13 7.13 8.98
N GLY A 91 2.07 6.31 8.51
CA GLY A 91 3.15 6.73 7.60
C GLY A 91 2.64 7.25 6.25
N HIS A 92 1.50 6.76 5.80
CA HIS A 92 0.79 7.26 4.62
C HIS A 92 -0.15 8.45 4.91
N SER A 93 -0.06 9.04 6.10
CA SER A 93 -0.93 10.14 6.55
C SER A 93 -2.42 9.83 6.42
N ALA A 94 -2.81 8.57 6.68
CA ALA A 94 -4.19 8.13 6.58
C ALA A 94 -5.06 8.72 7.71
N SER A 95 -5.60 9.91 7.47
CA SER A 95 -6.38 10.69 8.46
C SER A 95 -7.79 11.02 7.99
N THR A 96 -8.11 10.79 6.71
CA THR A 96 -9.44 11.00 6.13
C THR A 96 -10.14 9.67 5.89
N PRO A 97 -11.49 9.61 5.86
CA PRO A 97 -12.21 8.37 5.55
C PRO A 97 -11.73 7.68 4.28
N GLN A 98 -11.44 8.44 3.22
CA GLN A 98 -10.89 7.92 1.97
C GLN A 98 -9.52 7.27 2.15
N THR A 99 -8.57 7.98 2.76
CA THR A 99 -7.19 7.47 2.92
C THR A 99 -7.12 6.31 3.92
N ILE A 100 -7.97 6.32 4.94
CA ILE A 100 -8.13 5.19 5.88
C ILE A 100 -8.62 3.95 5.15
N VAL A 101 -9.59 4.08 4.24
CA VAL A 101 -10.09 2.95 3.43
C VAL A 101 -8.99 2.41 2.53
N ILE A 102 -8.34 3.26 1.73
CA ILE A 102 -7.32 2.86 0.76
C ILE A 102 -6.13 2.19 1.47
N TYR A 103 -5.46 2.91 2.37
CA TYR A 103 -4.25 2.42 3.03
C TYR A 103 -4.54 1.34 4.08
N GLY A 104 -5.72 1.36 4.69
CA GLY A 104 -6.16 0.32 5.61
C GLY A 104 -6.37 -1.02 4.92
N ILE A 105 -7.09 -1.02 3.78
CA ILE A 105 -7.29 -2.23 2.98
C ILE A 105 -5.95 -2.74 2.43
N MET A 106 -5.11 -1.85 1.88
CA MET A 106 -3.80 -2.22 1.37
C MET A 106 -2.95 -2.86 2.46
N SER A 107 -2.81 -2.19 3.60
CA SER A 107 -1.98 -2.68 4.71
C SER A 107 -2.49 -4.01 5.28
N ALA A 108 -3.81 -4.16 5.42
CA ALA A 108 -4.42 -5.40 5.88
C ALA A 108 -4.17 -6.55 4.90
N GLY A 109 -4.32 -6.33 3.60
CA GLY A 109 -4.07 -7.38 2.60
C GLY A 109 -2.61 -7.81 2.53
N LEU A 110 -1.66 -6.89 2.67
CA LEU A 110 -0.23 -7.20 2.80
C LEU A 110 0.04 -8.02 4.07
N ALA A 111 -0.49 -7.58 5.22
CA ALA A 111 -0.35 -8.31 6.48
C ALA A 111 -0.95 -9.73 6.43
N ILE A 112 -2.12 -9.88 5.81
CA ILE A 112 -2.78 -11.19 5.58
C ILE A 112 -1.93 -12.05 4.65
N THR A 113 -1.38 -11.46 3.58
CA THR A 113 -0.50 -12.18 2.64
C THR A 113 0.69 -12.75 3.38
N TYR A 114 1.39 -11.94 4.18
CA TYR A 114 2.53 -12.44 4.95
C TYR A 114 2.09 -13.49 5.98
N TYR A 115 1.00 -13.25 6.72
CA TYR A 115 0.51 -14.19 7.72
C TYR A 115 0.13 -15.55 7.15
N LYS A 116 -0.48 -15.58 5.96
CA LYS A 116 -0.96 -16.83 5.32
C LYS A 116 0.11 -17.57 4.54
N THR A 117 1.11 -16.87 4.03
CA THR A 117 2.20 -17.48 3.24
C THR A 117 3.43 -17.76 4.09
N GLU A 118 3.51 -17.21 5.30
CA GLU A 118 4.65 -17.26 6.22
C GLU A 118 5.96 -16.76 5.60
N ARG A 119 5.85 -16.00 4.50
CA ARG A 119 6.95 -15.61 3.63
C ARG A 119 6.78 -14.17 3.19
N ILE A 120 7.74 -13.33 3.55
CA ILE A 120 7.68 -11.88 3.29
C ILE A 120 7.75 -11.57 1.79
N GLU A 121 8.37 -12.44 0.99
CA GLU A 121 8.56 -12.20 -0.44
C GLU A 121 7.23 -12.18 -1.20
N TYR A 122 6.20 -12.91 -0.72
CA TYR A 122 4.87 -12.85 -1.35
C TYR A 122 4.16 -11.54 -1.07
N SER A 123 4.25 -11.03 0.17
CA SER A 123 3.69 -9.72 0.51
C SER A 123 4.40 -8.62 -0.28
N MET A 124 5.73 -8.69 -0.35
CA MET A 124 6.57 -7.80 -1.14
C MET A 124 6.27 -7.84 -2.64
N GLY A 125 6.13 -9.03 -3.22
CA GLY A 125 5.76 -9.16 -4.63
C GLY A 125 4.39 -8.57 -4.93
N VAL A 126 3.39 -8.81 -4.07
CA VAL A 126 2.06 -8.20 -4.22
C VAL A 126 2.13 -6.68 -4.09
N HIS A 127 2.93 -6.17 -3.17
CA HIS A 127 3.09 -4.74 -2.96
C HIS A 127 3.75 -4.03 -4.15
N ILE A 128 4.84 -4.61 -4.67
CA ILE A 128 5.55 -4.16 -5.87
C ILE A 128 4.60 -4.16 -7.07
N LEU A 129 3.85 -5.25 -7.27
CA LEU A 129 2.91 -5.35 -8.38
C LEU A 129 1.82 -4.27 -8.28
N ASN A 130 1.24 -4.06 -7.10
CA ASN A 130 0.21 -3.04 -6.89
C ASN A 130 0.73 -1.63 -7.20
N ASN A 131 1.91 -1.27 -6.66
CA ASN A 131 2.50 0.04 -6.91
C ASN A 131 2.94 0.21 -8.37
N SER A 132 3.48 -0.83 -8.99
CA SER A 132 3.84 -0.80 -10.42
C SER A 132 2.62 -0.60 -11.32
N ILE A 133 1.48 -1.24 -11.00
CA ILE A 133 0.21 -0.99 -11.71
C ILE A 133 -0.24 0.45 -11.52
N SER A 134 -0.15 1.00 -10.30
CA SER A 134 -0.48 2.40 -10.02
C SER A 134 0.36 3.37 -10.87
N VAL A 135 1.68 3.17 -10.95
CA VAL A 135 2.58 3.96 -11.81
C VAL A 135 2.25 3.80 -13.30
N LEU A 136 1.85 2.61 -13.76
CA LEU A 136 1.39 2.44 -15.15
C LEU A 136 0.10 3.24 -15.41
N LEU A 137 -0.86 3.16 -14.49
CA LEU A 137 -2.16 3.83 -14.63
C LEU A 137 -2.03 5.36 -14.60
N SER A 138 -1.09 5.90 -13.83
CA SER A 138 -0.83 7.35 -13.78
C SER A 138 -0.27 7.92 -15.09
N LEU A 139 0.06 7.09 -16.09
CA LEU A 139 0.44 7.55 -17.44
C LEU A 139 -0.76 7.86 -18.33
N PHE A 140 -1.95 7.40 -17.94
CA PHE A 140 -3.19 7.50 -18.73
C PHE A 140 -4.21 8.49 -18.13
N VAL A 141 -3.87 9.12 -17.01
CA VAL A 141 -4.71 10.07 -16.25
C VAL A 141 -3.95 11.38 -16.12
#